data_AF-A0A800K7J2-F1
#
_entry.id   AF-A0A800K7J2-F1
#
_cell.length_a   1.000
_cell.length_b   1.000
_cell.length_c   1.000
_cell.angle_alpha   90.00
_cell.angle_beta   90.00
_cell.angle_gamma   90.00
#
_symmetry.space_group_name_H-M   'P 1'
#
loop_
_entity.id
_entity.type
_entity.pdbx_description
1 polymer ?
#
loop_
_entity_poly.entity_id
_entity_poly.type
_entity_poly.pdbx_seq_one_letter_code
_entity_poly.pdbx_strand_id
1 'polypeptide(L)'
;MPKWQLWYLRHGGQRRYRGVCRSGHGQDRVGDVRDLRHGSIISARPRRLTPSITPRETVKPLLTSRIHAVTAVMGLCLLLTGAVMYAAQETDGLRYDPANIVGAERCSECHEPAVDQWETTSHYKTFNGADDVEAMHRREAAAETLDNLGERSAKRGVCTNCHYTMQAEEAGGRPRANYGVSCESCHGAAADWVEEHGVYGEDASGAKRTRETEPDDHREARLTTAEAGGMIRTDNPYALIQNCFQCHTVPNELLVNTGGHQAGSDFNILEWLAKEVRHNYLYSDGAENRAAPRDMDAVARSRVLLVLGEIIDVEYGLRGLASATTDGPFAEGLMARIAAGVEALEAIRAAEPAMAATLDTVLAAVAGADLGPNNRPALLAAAETVGSAARSFSESEDGAGLGGLDALMPGAP
;
A
#
# COMPACT_ATOMS: atom_id res chain seq x y z
N MET A 1 -22.59 -11.79 42.10
CA MET A 1 -21.83 -12.28 40.93
C MET A 1 -21.12 -11.08 40.32
N PRO A 2 -19.77 -11.06 40.29
CA PRO A 2 -19.04 -9.80 40.39
C PRO A 2 -18.58 -9.21 39.06
N LYS A 3 -18.50 -7.88 39.09
CA LYS A 3 -17.98 -6.93 38.11
C LYS A 3 -16.45 -7.01 38.10
N TRP A 4 -15.82 -7.02 36.92
CA TRP A 4 -14.38 -6.86 36.77
C TRP A 4 -14.06 -5.41 36.40
N GLN A 5 -13.51 -4.66 37.36
CA GLN A 5 -12.76 -3.42 37.13
C GLN A 5 -11.29 -3.81 36.91
N LEU A 6 -10.69 -3.45 35.78
CA LEU A 6 -9.24 -3.50 35.61
C LEU A 6 -8.64 -2.19 36.15
N TRP A 7 -7.79 -2.33 37.16
CA TRP A 7 -6.93 -1.28 37.69
C TRP A 7 -5.62 -1.25 36.89
N TYR A 8 -5.31 -0.10 36.28
CA TYR A 8 -3.95 0.24 35.84
C TYR A 8 -3.16 0.78 37.05
N LEU A 9 -2.14 0.06 37.49
CA LEU A 9 -1.18 0.56 38.48
C LEU A 9 0.06 1.09 37.76
N ARG A 10 0.21 2.41 37.83
CA ARG A 10 1.35 3.21 37.41
C ARG A 10 2.49 3.01 38.41
N HIS A 11 3.58 2.36 38.00
CA HIS A 11 4.84 2.40 38.74
C HIS A 11 5.88 3.17 37.95
N GLY A 12 6.19 4.37 38.44
CA GLY A 12 7.34 5.15 38.04
C GLY A 12 8.63 4.43 38.45
N GLY A 13 9.50 4.22 37.47
CA GLY A 13 10.87 3.79 37.66
C GLY A 13 11.64 4.05 36.38
N GLN A 14 12.58 5.00 36.41
CA GLN A 14 13.52 5.23 35.30
C GLN A 14 14.23 3.91 34.97
N ARG A 15 13.99 3.36 33.79
CA ARG A 15 14.81 2.28 33.23
C ARG A 15 15.70 2.87 32.15
N ARG A 16 17.00 2.70 32.35
CA ARG A 16 18.03 2.97 31.34
C ARG A 16 17.83 2.00 30.17
N TYR A 17 17.74 2.56 28.97
CA TYR A 17 17.63 1.84 27.72
C TYR A 17 18.89 1.02 27.41
N ARG A 18 18.69 -0.27 27.16
CA ARG A 18 19.53 -1.12 26.30
C ARG A 18 18.58 -2.03 25.53
N GLY A 19 18.05 -1.52 24.42
CA GLY A 19 17.29 -2.31 23.46
C GLY A 19 18.24 -3.14 22.61
N VAL A 20 18.25 -4.45 22.84
CA VAL A 20 18.78 -5.44 21.87
C VAL A 20 17.59 -6.33 21.55
N CYS A 21 17.18 -6.38 20.28
CA CYS A 21 16.15 -7.28 19.79
C CYS A 21 16.44 -8.70 20.26
N ARG A 22 15.63 -9.23 21.18
CA ARG A 22 15.65 -10.64 21.57
C ARG A 22 14.80 -11.43 20.59
N SER A 23 15.45 -11.98 19.57
CA SER A 23 14.93 -13.08 18.77
C SER A 23 14.87 -14.34 19.65
N GLY A 24 13.68 -14.76 20.06
CA GLY A 24 13.48 -15.94 20.89
C GLY A 24 13.08 -17.16 20.07
N HIS A 25 14.01 -18.07 19.81
CA HIS A 25 13.69 -19.46 19.44
C HIS A 25 14.66 -20.44 20.12
N GLY A 26 14.17 -21.09 21.18
CA GLY A 26 14.79 -22.28 21.78
C GLY A 26 14.11 -23.52 21.24
N GLN A 27 14.84 -24.32 20.44
CA GLN A 27 14.42 -25.63 19.97
C GLN A 27 14.54 -26.66 21.11
N ASP A 28 13.45 -27.38 21.40
CA ASP A 28 13.50 -28.64 22.14
C ASP A 28 13.38 -29.83 21.18
N ARG A 29 14.30 -30.77 21.38
CA ARG A 29 14.58 -31.96 20.57
C ARG A 29 13.48 -33.02 20.71
N VAL A 30 13.14 -33.69 19.62
CA VAL A 30 12.60 -35.05 19.63
C VAL A 30 13.36 -35.88 18.60
N GLY A 31 14.03 -36.94 19.06
CA GLY A 31 14.59 -37.99 18.22
C GLY A 31 13.55 -39.07 17.92
N ASP A 32 13.66 -39.74 16.79
CA ASP A 32 14.14 -41.12 16.68
C ASP A 32 14.00 -41.60 15.23
N VAL A 33 14.99 -42.34 14.76
CA VAL A 33 15.13 -42.85 13.39
C VAL A 33 14.64 -44.29 13.35
N ARG A 34 13.73 -44.63 12.44
CA ARG A 34 13.58 -46.02 11.96
C ARG A 34 13.32 -46.12 10.47
N ASP A 35 14.25 -46.84 9.83
CA ASP A 35 14.18 -47.54 8.55
C ASP A 35 12.82 -48.14 8.21
N LEU A 36 12.46 -48.15 6.92
CA LEU A 36 11.92 -49.34 6.23
C LEU A 36 12.09 -49.20 4.70
N ARG A 37 13.00 -50.04 4.14
CA ARG A 37 13.05 -50.43 2.71
C ARG A 37 11.96 -51.46 2.42
N HIS A 38 11.58 -51.62 1.14
CA HIS A 38 11.22 -52.84 0.35
C HIS A 38 10.73 -52.32 -1.04
N GLY A 39 11.37 -52.56 -2.21
CA GLY A 39 11.43 -53.79 -3.04
C GLY A 39 10.06 -54.13 -3.68
N SER A 40 9.82 -54.49 -4.96
CA SER A 40 10.61 -54.73 -6.18
C SER A 40 9.63 -55.08 -7.34
N ILE A 41 9.99 -54.73 -8.58
CA ILE A 41 9.97 -55.50 -9.86
C ILE A 41 8.73 -56.32 -10.28
N ILE A 42 8.19 -56.06 -11.50
CA ILE A 42 7.59 -57.04 -12.45
C ILE A 42 7.81 -56.52 -13.91
N SER A 43 8.75 -57.06 -14.69
CA SER A 43 8.69 -58.18 -15.67
C SER A 43 8.32 -57.78 -17.12
N ALA A 44 9.09 -58.33 -18.07
CA ALA A 44 9.05 -58.06 -19.51
C ALA A 44 8.97 -59.36 -20.33
N ARG A 45 8.60 -59.20 -21.62
CA ARG A 45 8.83 -60.04 -22.84
C ARG A 45 7.76 -61.10 -23.21
N PRO A 46 7.74 -61.67 -24.46
CA PRO A 46 8.36 -61.26 -25.75
C PRO A 46 7.52 -61.42 -27.06
N ARG A 47 8.01 -60.76 -28.13
CA ARG A 47 8.11 -61.07 -29.59
C ARG A 47 7.27 -62.20 -30.26
N ARG A 48 6.82 -61.90 -31.50
CA ARG A 48 7.16 -62.67 -32.74
C ARG A 48 6.96 -61.88 -34.04
N LEU A 49 7.69 -62.30 -35.08
CA LEU A 49 8.01 -61.67 -36.37
C LEU A 49 7.18 -62.27 -37.55
N THR A 50 6.75 -61.39 -38.49
CA THR A 50 6.71 -61.42 -40.00
C THR A 50 6.27 -62.69 -40.79
N PRO A 51 6.03 -62.71 -42.14
CA PRO A 51 6.22 -61.68 -43.19
C PRO A 51 5.14 -61.54 -44.32
N SER A 52 5.31 -60.46 -45.11
CA SER A 52 5.11 -60.22 -46.57
C SER A 52 3.90 -60.74 -47.38
N ILE A 53 3.33 -59.86 -48.21
CA ILE A 53 3.07 -60.00 -49.68
C ILE A 53 2.76 -58.60 -50.26
N THR A 54 3.34 -58.28 -51.43
CA THR A 54 3.04 -57.14 -52.34
C THR A 54 2.47 -57.72 -53.67
N PRO A 55 2.20 -56.95 -54.75
CA PRO A 55 1.60 -55.61 -54.94
C PRO A 55 0.45 -55.63 -55.99
N ARG A 56 -0.32 -54.54 -56.17
CA ARG A 56 -0.60 -53.95 -57.51
C ARG A 56 -1.43 -52.66 -57.49
N GLU A 57 -0.84 -51.65 -58.14
CA GLU A 57 -1.40 -50.60 -59.00
C GLU A 57 -2.90 -50.25 -58.96
N THR A 58 -3.18 -48.96 -58.80
CA THR A 58 -3.92 -48.18 -59.81
C THR A 58 -3.69 -46.68 -59.61
N VAL A 59 -3.26 -46.02 -60.69
CA VAL A 59 -3.09 -44.57 -60.80
C VAL A 59 -4.40 -43.97 -61.30
N LYS A 60 -4.82 -42.81 -60.76
CA LYS A 60 -5.49 -41.69 -61.47
C LYS A 60 -5.71 -40.49 -60.52
N PRO A 61 -5.90 -39.27 -61.04
CA PRO A 61 -5.09 -38.13 -60.60
C PRO A 61 -5.95 -36.94 -60.11
N LEU A 62 -5.21 -35.86 -59.79
CA LEU A 62 -5.60 -34.45 -59.78
C LEU A 62 -6.04 -33.84 -58.44
N LEU A 63 -5.55 -32.61 -58.31
CA LEU A 63 -6.03 -31.47 -57.53
C LEU A 63 -5.46 -31.26 -56.13
N THR A 64 -4.52 -30.30 -56.11
CA THR A 64 -4.44 -29.18 -55.17
C THR A 64 -4.25 -29.52 -53.69
N SER A 65 -3.00 -29.46 -53.21
CA SER A 65 -2.73 -29.08 -51.83
C SER A 65 -1.36 -28.42 -51.71
N ARG A 66 -1.29 -27.15 -52.13
CA ARG A 66 -0.45 -26.16 -51.45
C ARG A 66 -1.41 -25.42 -50.51
N ILE A 67 -0.95 -25.01 -49.33
CA ILE A 67 -1.71 -24.42 -48.20
C ILE A 67 -2.17 -25.45 -47.14
N HIS A 68 -1.24 -26.16 -46.50
CA HIS A 68 -1.47 -26.71 -45.14
C HIS A 68 -0.22 -26.65 -44.24
N ALA A 69 0.83 -25.93 -44.64
CA ALA A 69 2.11 -25.89 -43.90
C ALA A 69 2.39 -24.55 -43.20
N VAL A 70 1.42 -23.64 -43.08
CA VAL A 70 1.59 -22.33 -42.40
C VAL A 70 0.65 -22.16 -41.19
N THR A 71 -0.38 -22.99 -41.05
CA THR A 71 -1.35 -22.90 -39.93
C THR A 71 -0.97 -23.70 -38.69
N ALA A 72 0.10 -24.50 -38.71
CA ALA A 72 0.52 -25.31 -37.56
C ALA A 72 1.58 -24.66 -36.66
N VAL A 73 2.20 -23.55 -37.08
CA VAL A 73 3.23 -22.84 -36.28
C VAL A 73 2.67 -21.58 -35.59
N MET A 74 1.61 -20.96 -36.11
CA MET A 74 0.90 -19.87 -35.40
C MET A 74 -0.02 -20.36 -34.28
N GLY A 75 -0.49 -21.62 -34.31
CA GLY A 75 -1.35 -22.17 -33.26
C GLY A 75 -0.62 -22.55 -31.96
N LEU A 76 0.71 -22.72 -32.01
CA LEU A 76 1.51 -23.15 -30.85
C LEU A 76 2.24 -21.97 -30.18
N CYS A 77 2.46 -20.86 -30.88
CA CYS A 77 2.92 -19.60 -30.25
C CYS A 77 1.80 -18.82 -29.55
N LEU A 78 0.53 -19.07 -29.88
CA LEU A 78 -0.64 -18.47 -29.20
C LEU A 78 -1.09 -19.23 -27.94
N LEU A 79 -0.45 -20.35 -27.60
CA LEU A 79 -0.72 -21.14 -26.39
C LEU A 79 0.35 -21.01 -25.29
N LEU A 80 1.40 -20.20 -25.53
CA LEU A 80 2.46 -19.92 -24.55
C LEU A 80 2.55 -18.45 -24.10
N THR A 81 1.68 -17.57 -24.60
CA THR A 81 1.48 -16.20 -24.11
C THR A 81 0.20 -16.03 -23.30
N GLY A 82 -0.52 -17.12 -23.03
CA GLY A 82 -1.73 -17.12 -22.21
C GLY A 82 -1.40 -17.36 -20.74
N ALA A 83 -1.74 -16.38 -19.92
CA ALA A 83 -1.91 -16.50 -18.47
C ALA A 83 -0.63 -16.66 -17.62
N VAL A 84 0.18 -15.59 -17.54
CA VAL A 84 0.51 -15.10 -16.19
C VAL A 84 -0.73 -14.34 -15.73
N MET A 85 -1.76 -15.07 -15.29
CA MET A 85 -2.77 -14.47 -14.45
C MET A 85 -2.05 -14.21 -13.14
N TYR A 86 -1.71 -12.94 -12.90
CA TYR A 86 -1.61 -12.45 -11.54
C TYR A 86 -2.97 -12.80 -10.93
N ALA A 87 -3.00 -13.84 -10.11
CA ALA A 87 -4.14 -14.06 -9.23
C ALA A 87 -4.14 -12.84 -8.31
N ALA A 88 -4.93 -11.83 -8.67
CA ALA A 88 -5.42 -10.91 -7.67
C ALA A 88 -6.15 -11.81 -6.68
N GLN A 89 -5.53 -12.09 -5.53
CA GLN A 89 -6.29 -12.61 -4.40
C GLN A 89 -7.45 -11.64 -4.24
N GLU A 90 -8.68 -12.13 -4.45
CA GLU A 90 -9.87 -11.40 -4.07
C GLU A 90 -9.84 -11.27 -2.55
N THR A 91 -9.12 -10.27 -2.06
CA THR A 91 -9.44 -9.67 -0.77
C THR A 91 -10.89 -9.19 -0.94
N ASP A 92 -11.79 -9.53 0.00
CA ASP A 92 -13.23 -9.17 -0.01
C ASP A 92 -13.45 -7.62 0.00
N GLY A 93 -12.96 -6.90 -1.01
CA GLY A 93 -12.83 -5.45 -1.04
C GLY A 93 -11.77 -4.85 -0.10
N LEU A 94 -11.05 -5.67 0.68
CA LEU A 94 -10.08 -5.19 1.69
C LEU A 94 -8.74 -4.80 1.07
N ARG A 95 -8.09 -3.76 1.63
CA ARG A 95 -6.82 -3.22 1.14
C ARG A 95 -5.66 -4.23 1.20
N TYR A 96 -5.61 -5.00 2.28
CA TYR A 96 -4.58 -6.00 2.53
C TYR A 96 -5.24 -7.32 2.91
N ASP A 97 -4.52 -8.43 2.73
CA ASP A 97 -4.92 -9.71 3.30
C ASP A 97 -4.93 -9.60 4.84
N PRO A 98 -6.08 -9.77 5.51
CA PRO A 98 -6.18 -9.67 6.96
C PRO A 98 -5.31 -10.67 7.72
N ALA A 99 -4.93 -11.79 7.09
CA ALA A 99 -4.01 -12.77 7.70
C ALA A 99 -2.57 -12.26 7.75
N ASN A 100 -2.22 -11.25 6.94
CA ASN A 100 -0.90 -10.63 6.91
C ASN A 100 -0.78 -9.40 7.82
N ILE A 101 -1.85 -9.07 8.56
CA ILE A 101 -1.87 -7.99 9.55
C ILE A 101 -1.44 -8.54 10.91
N VAL A 102 -0.31 -8.06 11.44
CA VAL A 102 0.27 -8.56 12.71
C VAL A 102 -0.20 -7.77 13.93
N GLY A 103 -0.72 -6.56 13.74
CA GLY A 103 -1.25 -5.71 14.79
C GLY A 103 -0.24 -4.73 15.39
N ALA A 104 -0.75 -3.62 15.92
CA ALA A 104 0.08 -2.53 16.47
C ALA A 104 0.92 -2.96 17.69
N GLU A 105 0.48 -3.99 18.41
CA GLU A 105 1.21 -4.56 19.56
C GLU A 105 2.55 -5.15 19.12
N ARG A 106 2.64 -5.74 17.93
CA ARG A 106 3.93 -6.25 17.41
C ARG A 106 4.90 -5.09 17.14
N CYS A 107 4.38 -3.96 16.66
CA CYS A 107 5.16 -2.76 16.41
C CYS A 107 5.67 -2.13 17.72
N SER A 108 4.83 -2.13 18.78
CA SER A 108 5.16 -1.48 20.06
C SER A 108 6.32 -2.12 20.81
N GLU A 109 6.64 -3.39 20.51
CA GLU A 109 7.81 -4.08 21.07
C GLU A 109 9.13 -3.33 20.82
N CYS A 110 9.22 -2.60 19.70
CA CYS A 110 10.41 -1.82 19.32
C CYS A 110 10.13 -0.33 19.07
N HIS A 111 8.87 0.07 18.88
CA HIS A 111 8.48 1.42 18.49
C HIS A 111 7.49 2.09 19.46
N GLU A 112 7.61 1.82 20.76
CA GLU A 112 6.73 2.36 21.82
C GLU A 112 6.45 3.88 21.68
N PRO A 113 7.44 4.79 21.53
CA PRO A 113 7.15 6.22 21.38
C PRO A 113 6.34 6.59 20.13
N ALA A 114 6.49 5.82 19.05
CA ALA A 114 5.74 6.05 17.82
C ALA A 114 4.29 5.57 17.99
N VAL A 115 4.08 4.46 18.71
CA VAL A 115 2.74 3.96 19.07
C VAL A 115 2.04 4.93 20.00
N ASP A 116 2.71 5.43 21.05
CA ASP A 116 2.18 6.46 21.95
C ASP A 116 1.69 7.69 21.17
N GLN A 117 2.46 8.14 20.19
CA GLN A 117 2.09 9.26 19.33
C GLN A 117 0.90 8.92 18.41
N TRP A 118 0.87 7.72 17.83
CA TRP A 118 -0.24 7.25 17.00
C TRP A 118 -1.56 7.21 17.77
N GLU A 119 -1.56 6.81 19.05
CA GLU A 119 -2.76 6.78 19.89
C GLU A 119 -3.41 8.17 20.08
N THR A 120 -2.66 9.26 19.86
CA THR A 120 -3.21 10.62 19.94
C THR A 120 -3.96 11.06 18.68
N THR A 121 -3.83 10.30 17.58
CA THR A 121 -4.31 10.70 16.25
C THR A 121 -5.77 10.31 15.99
N SER A 122 -6.37 10.97 15.01
CA SER A 122 -7.70 10.66 14.46
C SER A 122 -7.77 9.23 13.90
N HIS A 123 -6.65 8.72 13.37
CA HIS A 123 -6.53 7.35 12.86
C HIS A 123 -6.76 6.30 13.95
N TYR A 124 -6.16 6.47 15.13
CA TYR A 124 -6.45 5.62 16.29
C TYR A 124 -7.88 5.84 16.81
N LYS A 125 -8.24 7.10 17.02
CA LYS A 125 -9.53 7.50 17.61
C LYS A 125 -10.74 7.08 16.77
N THR A 126 -10.58 6.81 15.48
CA THR A 126 -11.70 6.34 14.62
C THR A 126 -12.32 5.04 15.15
N PHE A 127 -11.53 4.13 15.74
CA PHE A 127 -12.03 2.90 16.36
C PHE A 127 -12.18 3.04 17.88
N ASN A 128 -11.18 3.63 18.54
CA ASN A 128 -11.11 3.65 20.00
C ASN A 128 -11.94 4.79 20.62
N GLY A 129 -12.12 5.89 19.89
CA GLY A 129 -12.54 7.17 20.47
C GLY A 129 -11.48 7.77 21.38
N ALA A 130 -11.86 8.82 22.09
CA ALA A 130 -11.17 9.48 23.19
C ALA A 130 -12.22 10.11 24.12
N ASP A 131 -11.78 10.75 25.21
CA ASP A 131 -12.69 11.40 26.17
C ASP A 131 -13.60 12.46 25.52
N ASP A 132 -13.10 13.14 24.49
CA ASP A 132 -13.77 14.23 23.75
C ASP A 132 -14.20 13.84 22.33
N VAL A 133 -13.85 12.63 21.87
CA VAL A 133 -14.10 12.17 20.50
C VAL A 133 -14.74 10.79 20.53
N GLU A 134 -15.99 10.69 20.10
CA GLU A 134 -16.62 9.38 19.96
C GLU A 134 -15.98 8.57 18.81
N ALA A 135 -15.83 7.26 19.00
CA ALA A 135 -15.44 6.34 17.94
C ALA A 135 -16.39 6.45 16.75
N MET A 136 -15.88 6.44 15.52
CA MET A 136 -16.65 6.73 14.30
C MET A 136 -17.93 5.89 14.21
N HIS A 137 -17.85 4.58 14.45
CA HIS A 137 -18.98 3.65 14.36
C HIS A 137 -20.10 3.85 15.40
N ARG A 138 -19.95 4.80 16.33
CA ARG A 138 -20.99 5.14 17.30
C ARG A 138 -21.64 6.50 17.05
N ARG A 139 -21.06 7.29 16.13
CA ARG A 139 -21.56 8.63 15.78
C ARG A 139 -22.88 8.54 14.99
N GLU A 140 -23.73 9.53 15.18
CA GLU A 140 -25.01 9.65 14.46
C GLU A 140 -24.83 9.66 12.93
N ALA A 141 -23.85 10.40 12.43
CA ALA A 141 -23.54 10.44 10.99
C ALA A 141 -23.19 9.04 10.42
N ALA A 142 -22.51 8.18 11.19
CA ALA A 142 -22.23 6.82 10.75
C ALA A 142 -23.50 5.95 10.73
N ALA A 143 -24.42 6.15 11.68
CA ALA A 143 -25.70 5.48 11.69
C ALA A 143 -26.56 5.87 10.48
N GLU A 144 -26.62 7.17 10.16
CA GLU A 144 -27.33 7.68 8.98
C GLU A 144 -26.79 7.09 7.66
N THR A 145 -25.46 7.07 7.48
CA THR A 145 -24.85 6.47 6.30
C THR A 145 -25.14 4.97 6.21
N LEU A 146 -25.10 4.23 7.32
CA LEU A 146 -25.44 2.81 7.34
C LEU A 146 -26.90 2.55 6.97
N ASP A 147 -27.83 3.34 7.53
CA ASP A 147 -29.26 3.24 7.22
C ASP A 147 -29.53 3.52 5.73
N ASN A 148 -28.90 4.57 5.17
CA ASN A 148 -29.01 4.91 3.75
C ASN A 148 -28.50 3.79 2.83
N LEU A 149 -27.44 3.08 3.25
CA LEU A 149 -26.87 1.95 2.51
C LEU A 149 -27.58 0.61 2.78
N GLY A 150 -28.49 0.57 3.77
CA GLY A 150 -29.10 -0.69 4.23
C GLY A 150 -28.11 -1.62 4.94
N GLU A 151 -27.00 -1.08 5.46
CA GLU A 151 -25.94 -1.82 6.12
C GLU A 151 -26.14 -1.85 7.64
N ARG A 152 -25.70 -2.94 8.30
CA ARG A 152 -25.91 -3.10 9.75
C ARG A 152 -24.72 -2.71 10.61
N SER A 153 -23.54 -2.54 10.03
CA SER A 153 -22.32 -2.32 10.80
C SER A 153 -21.22 -1.69 9.98
N ALA A 154 -20.68 -0.58 10.47
CA ALA A 154 -19.48 0.04 9.91
C ALA A 154 -18.22 -0.83 10.07
N LYS A 155 -18.23 -1.86 10.94
CA LYS A 155 -17.09 -2.78 11.10
C LYS A 155 -17.07 -3.90 10.04
N ARG A 156 -17.82 -3.72 8.95
CA ARG A 156 -17.97 -4.62 7.79
C ARG A 156 -18.25 -3.76 6.54
N GLY A 157 -18.12 -4.38 5.37
CA GLY A 157 -18.49 -3.76 4.11
C GLY A 157 -17.62 -2.56 3.76
N VAL A 158 -18.19 -1.57 3.07
CA VAL A 158 -17.43 -0.47 2.43
C VAL A 158 -16.65 0.40 3.42
N CYS A 159 -17.09 0.49 4.67
CA CYS A 159 -16.47 1.33 5.70
C CYS A 159 -15.08 0.81 6.14
N THR A 160 -14.83 -0.50 5.99
CA THR A 160 -13.57 -1.13 6.44
C THR A 160 -12.38 -0.85 5.56
N ASN A 161 -12.60 -0.28 4.38
CA ASN A 161 -11.52 0.04 3.46
C ASN A 161 -10.73 1.28 3.89
N CYS A 162 -11.37 2.17 4.66
CA CYS A 162 -10.78 3.44 5.05
C CYS A 162 -10.61 3.63 6.56
N HIS A 163 -11.50 3.07 7.39
CA HIS A 163 -11.54 3.37 8.82
C HIS A 163 -10.94 2.31 9.74
N TYR A 164 -10.65 1.11 9.23
CA TYR A 164 -10.22 0.00 10.07
C TYR A 164 -9.05 -0.74 9.44
N THR A 165 -8.14 -1.22 10.28
CA THR A 165 -7.21 -2.26 9.89
C THR A 165 -7.86 -3.59 10.24
N MET A 166 -8.21 -4.35 9.22
CA MET A 166 -8.87 -5.64 9.36
C MET A 166 -7.83 -6.73 9.57
N GLN A 167 -7.99 -7.54 10.62
CA GLN A 167 -7.08 -8.63 10.94
C GLN A 167 -7.85 -9.96 11.02
N ALA A 168 -7.21 -11.05 10.64
CA ALA A 168 -7.65 -12.42 10.86
C ALA A 168 -6.66 -13.14 11.78
N GLU A 169 -7.16 -13.93 12.74
CA GLU A 169 -6.31 -14.71 13.66
C GLU A 169 -5.53 -15.83 12.95
N GLU A 170 -6.04 -16.32 11.82
CA GLU A 170 -5.44 -17.37 11.00
C GLU A 170 -5.81 -17.19 9.53
N ALA A 171 -5.03 -17.78 8.63
CA ALA A 171 -5.29 -17.76 7.20
C ALA A 171 -6.66 -18.38 6.86
N GLY A 172 -7.49 -17.66 6.11
CA GLY A 172 -8.89 -18.04 5.84
C GLY A 172 -9.86 -17.81 7.00
N GLY A 173 -9.38 -17.27 8.13
CA GLY A 173 -10.20 -16.84 9.25
C GLY A 173 -11.05 -15.61 8.91
N ARG A 174 -12.14 -15.41 9.68
CA ARG A 174 -13.04 -14.28 9.47
C ARG A 174 -12.35 -12.96 9.86
N PRO A 175 -12.23 -11.97 8.94
CA PRO A 175 -11.65 -10.67 9.26
C PRO A 175 -12.44 -9.91 10.32
N ARG A 176 -11.74 -9.24 11.23
CA ARG A 176 -12.30 -8.39 12.28
C ARG A 176 -11.64 -7.02 12.30
N ALA A 177 -12.44 -5.99 12.54
CA ALA A 177 -11.95 -4.66 12.86
C ALA A 177 -11.42 -4.68 14.29
N ASN A 178 -10.10 -4.85 14.43
CA ASN A 178 -9.41 -4.85 15.73
C ASN A 178 -8.81 -3.48 16.04
N TYR A 179 -8.51 -2.70 15.00
CA TYR A 179 -7.87 -1.39 15.11
C TYR A 179 -8.61 -0.36 14.27
N GLY A 180 -8.37 0.91 14.58
CA GLY A 180 -8.58 1.99 13.62
C GLY A 180 -7.60 1.88 12.45
N VAL A 181 -7.28 3.01 11.83
CA VAL A 181 -6.19 3.08 10.85
C VAL A 181 -4.88 2.90 11.62
N SER A 182 -4.20 1.77 11.43
CA SER A 182 -3.04 1.35 12.23
C SER A 182 -1.72 1.59 11.49
N CYS A 183 -0.60 1.18 12.09
CA CYS A 183 0.72 1.19 11.47
C CYS A 183 0.69 0.58 10.07
N GLU A 184 0.04 -0.58 9.93
CA GLU A 184 0.00 -1.38 8.71
C GLU A 184 -0.92 -0.78 7.62
N SER A 185 -1.82 0.13 8.00
CA SER A 185 -2.56 0.93 7.03
C SER A 185 -1.64 1.88 6.25
N CYS A 186 -0.59 2.41 6.88
CA CYS A 186 0.37 3.34 6.28
C CYS A 186 1.63 2.65 5.77
N HIS A 187 2.11 1.63 6.48
CA HIS A 187 3.37 0.95 6.22
C HIS A 187 3.24 -0.39 5.49
N GLY A 188 2.01 -0.79 5.13
CA GLY A 188 1.73 -2.07 4.49
C GLY A 188 1.51 -3.20 5.51
N ALA A 189 0.89 -4.29 5.07
CA ALA A 189 0.72 -5.50 5.89
C ALA A 189 2.08 -6.09 6.25
N ALA A 190 2.32 -6.37 7.54
CA ALA A 190 3.67 -6.54 8.03
C ALA A 190 4.18 -7.98 8.13
N ALA A 191 3.33 -8.99 7.93
CA ALA A 191 3.73 -10.38 8.11
C ALA A 191 5.01 -10.78 7.32
N ASP A 192 5.19 -10.22 6.12
CA ASP A 192 6.29 -10.57 5.22
C ASP A 192 7.54 -9.68 5.36
N TRP A 193 7.52 -8.66 6.25
CA TRP A 193 8.67 -7.76 6.43
C TRP A 193 9.00 -7.41 7.89
N VAL A 194 8.10 -7.66 8.84
CA VAL A 194 8.27 -7.26 10.25
C VAL A 194 9.49 -7.89 10.89
N GLU A 195 9.87 -9.12 10.52
CA GLU A 195 11.03 -9.79 11.11
C GLU A 195 12.36 -9.32 10.53
N GLU A 196 12.38 -8.76 9.30
CA GLU A 196 13.62 -8.41 8.59
C GLU A 196 13.90 -6.91 8.58
N HIS A 197 12.87 -6.06 8.65
CA HIS A 197 13.03 -4.61 8.50
C HIS A 197 13.97 -3.97 9.54
N GLY A 198 14.14 -4.60 10.71
CA GLY A 198 15.00 -4.13 11.80
C GLY A 198 16.32 -4.91 11.98
N VAL A 199 16.68 -5.80 11.05
CA VAL A 199 17.85 -6.70 11.20
C VAL A 199 19.08 -6.08 10.53
N TYR A 200 19.96 -5.42 11.27
CA TYR A 200 21.13 -4.71 10.69
C TYR A 200 22.35 -5.61 10.39
N GLY A 201 22.21 -6.93 10.52
CA GLY A 201 23.28 -7.90 10.35
C GLY A 201 24.20 -8.07 11.58
N GLU A 202 25.29 -8.80 11.40
CA GLU A 202 26.32 -9.04 12.42
C GLU A 202 27.71 -8.58 11.93
N ASP A 203 28.60 -8.26 12.87
CA ASP A 203 30.01 -8.02 12.55
C ASP A 203 30.82 -9.34 12.46
N ALA A 204 32.11 -9.24 12.13
CA ALA A 204 32.98 -10.42 11.99
C ALA A 204 33.14 -11.24 13.29
N SER A 205 32.74 -10.70 14.44
CA SER A 205 32.76 -11.40 15.73
C SER A 205 31.42 -12.08 16.08
N GLY A 206 30.39 -11.91 15.24
CA GLY A 206 29.03 -12.36 15.52
C GLY A 206 28.26 -11.43 16.45
N ALA A 207 28.74 -10.19 16.68
CA ALA A 207 27.98 -9.20 17.43
C ALA A 207 26.95 -8.54 16.50
N LYS A 208 25.71 -8.39 16.99
CA LYS A 208 24.65 -7.69 16.27
C LYS A 208 25.08 -6.26 15.95
N ARG A 209 24.94 -5.87 14.69
CA ARG A 209 25.13 -4.49 14.25
C ARG A 209 23.95 -3.63 14.69
N THR A 210 24.24 -2.35 14.83
CA THR A 210 23.23 -1.30 14.91
C THR A 210 23.07 -0.65 13.54
N ARG A 211 22.04 0.17 13.39
CA ARG A 211 21.81 0.97 12.18
C ARG A 211 23.02 1.82 11.78
N GLU A 212 23.71 2.40 12.76
CA GLU A 212 24.87 3.28 12.56
C GLU A 212 26.10 2.50 12.05
N THR A 213 26.09 1.19 12.25
CA THR A 213 27.21 0.29 11.90
C THR A 213 26.84 -0.67 10.76
N GLU A 214 25.63 -0.56 10.22
CA GLU A 214 25.17 -1.37 9.09
C GLU A 214 25.97 -1.01 7.82
N PRO A 215 26.54 -2.00 7.11
CA PRO A 215 27.14 -1.78 5.79
C PRO A 215 26.11 -1.33 4.75
N ASP A 216 26.52 -0.51 3.78
CA ASP A 216 25.62 0.02 2.75
C ASP A 216 24.98 -1.07 1.88
N ASP A 217 25.72 -2.13 1.53
CA ASP A 217 25.24 -3.27 0.75
C ASP A 217 24.20 -4.10 1.52
N HIS A 218 24.43 -4.31 2.82
CA HIS A 218 23.46 -4.94 3.71
C HIS A 218 22.19 -4.08 3.82
N ARG A 219 22.36 -2.77 4.00
CA ARG A 219 21.24 -1.82 4.09
C ARG A 219 20.39 -1.87 2.84
N GLU A 220 21.00 -1.80 1.66
CA GLU A 220 20.29 -1.90 0.38
C GLU A 220 19.49 -3.21 0.29
N ALA A 221 20.13 -4.35 0.53
CA ALA A 221 19.48 -5.66 0.46
C ALA A 221 18.31 -5.80 1.46
N ARG A 222 18.48 -5.33 2.70
CA ARG A 222 17.43 -5.32 3.72
C ARG A 222 16.24 -4.49 3.29
N LEU A 223 16.49 -3.28 2.80
CA LEU A 223 15.42 -2.36 2.37
C LEU A 223 14.68 -2.91 1.15
N THR A 224 15.39 -3.44 0.16
CA THR A 224 14.78 -4.11 -1.00
C THR A 224 13.94 -5.31 -0.59
N THR A 225 14.42 -6.12 0.37
CA THR A 225 13.67 -7.27 0.88
C THR A 225 12.40 -6.83 1.61
N ALA A 226 12.49 -5.81 2.46
CA ALA A 226 11.33 -5.28 3.18
C ALA A 226 10.29 -4.68 2.21
N GLU A 227 10.72 -3.92 1.20
CA GLU A 227 9.83 -3.39 0.16
C GLU A 227 9.18 -4.50 -0.67
N ALA A 228 9.93 -5.55 -1.02
CA ALA A 228 9.39 -6.72 -1.71
C ALA A 228 8.36 -7.49 -0.87
N GLY A 229 8.50 -7.47 0.46
CA GLY A 229 7.49 -7.95 1.41
C GLY A 229 6.28 -7.02 1.58
N GLY A 230 6.26 -5.85 0.92
CA GLY A 230 5.14 -4.91 0.96
C GLY A 230 5.31 -3.74 1.94
N MET A 231 6.50 -3.55 2.53
CA MET A 231 6.76 -2.42 3.40
C MET A 231 6.73 -1.10 2.61
N ILE A 232 5.88 -0.16 3.05
CA ILE A 232 5.89 1.21 2.56
C ILE A 232 6.82 2.03 3.45
N ARG A 233 7.94 2.47 2.87
CA ARG A 233 8.99 3.21 3.56
C ARG A 233 8.80 4.71 3.44
N THR A 234 9.21 5.45 4.48
CA THR A 234 9.06 6.92 4.54
C THR A 234 9.99 7.67 3.59
N ASP A 235 11.03 7.01 3.08
CA ASP A 235 11.94 7.52 2.04
C ASP A 235 11.48 7.19 0.62
N ASN A 236 10.35 6.49 0.46
CA ASN A 236 9.60 6.44 -0.79
C ASN A 236 8.35 7.34 -0.65
N PRO A 237 8.47 8.66 -0.81
CA PRO A 237 7.35 9.58 -0.61
C PRO A 237 6.20 9.34 -1.58
N TYR A 238 6.46 8.92 -2.82
CA TYR A 238 5.37 8.61 -3.75
C TYR A 238 4.51 7.47 -3.21
N ALA A 239 5.14 6.35 -2.82
CA ALA A 239 4.43 5.19 -2.28
C ALA A 239 3.67 5.51 -0.98
N LEU A 240 4.27 6.34 -0.10
CA LEU A 240 3.64 6.76 1.13
C LEU A 240 2.40 7.65 0.89
N ILE A 241 2.56 8.68 0.05
CA ILE A 241 1.50 9.67 -0.18
C ILE A 241 0.33 9.05 -0.93
N GLN A 242 0.61 8.25 -1.97
CA GLN A 242 -0.43 7.56 -2.71
C GLN A 242 -1.26 6.65 -1.80
N ASN A 243 -0.62 6.04 -0.79
CA ASN A 243 -1.30 5.17 0.16
C ASN A 243 -2.29 5.95 1.03
N CYS A 244 -1.98 7.20 1.41
CA CYS A 244 -2.91 8.08 2.12
C CYS A 244 -4.16 8.40 1.28
N PHE A 245 -3.96 8.75 0.01
CA PHE A 245 -5.06 9.17 -0.87
C PHE A 245 -6.06 8.06 -1.20
N GLN A 246 -5.70 6.81 -0.98
CA GLN A 246 -6.62 5.68 -1.17
C GLN A 246 -7.86 5.75 -0.28
N CYS A 247 -7.74 6.40 0.87
CA CYS A 247 -8.85 6.67 1.78
C CYS A 247 -9.33 8.12 1.64
N HIS A 248 -8.40 9.06 1.50
CA HIS A 248 -8.69 10.50 1.55
C HIS A 248 -9.36 11.06 0.28
N THR A 249 -9.43 10.30 -0.83
CA THR A 249 -10.26 10.65 -2.00
C THR A 249 -11.61 9.92 -2.06
N VAL A 250 -11.88 8.97 -1.15
CA VAL A 250 -13.12 8.17 -1.06
C VAL A 250 -13.68 7.75 -2.45
N PRO A 251 -12.98 6.88 -3.20
CA PRO A 251 -13.35 6.52 -4.58
C PRO A 251 -14.52 5.51 -4.63
N ASN A 252 -15.67 5.87 -4.06
CA ASN A 252 -16.86 5.01 -4.01
C ASN A 252 -18.13 5.84 -4.24
N GLU A 253 -18.66 5.76 -5.47
CA GLU A 253 -19.85 6.51 -5.90
C GLU A 253 -21.09 6.17 -5.07
N LEU A 254 -21.31 4.89 -4.75
CA LEU A 254 -22.48 4.46 -3.96
C LEU A 254 -22.43 5.03 -2.54
N LEU A 255 -21.26 4.96 -1.89
CA LEU A 255 -21.05 5.47 -0.54
C LEU A 255 -21.34 6.98 -0.46
N VAL A 256 -20.93 7.75 -1.48
CA VAL A 256 -21.14 9.19 -1.52
C VAL A 256 -22.57 9.54 -1.93
N ASN A 257 -23.02 9.09 -3.10
CA ASN A 257 -24.30 9.49 -3.67
C ASN A 257 -25.51 8.93 -2.90
N THR A 258 -25.41 7.70 -2.40
CA THR A 258 -26.50 7.06 -1.62
C THR A 258 -26.24 7.15 -0.14
N GLY A 259 -25.03 6.84 0.32
CA GLY A 259 -24.70 6.85 1.75
C GLY A 259 -24.61 8.25 2.37
N GLY A 260 -24.56 9.32 1.56
CA GLY A 260 -24.41 10.69 2.06
C GLY A 260 -23.01 11.01 2.58
N HIS A 261 -22.02 10.17 2.26
CA HIS A 261 -20.64 10.41 2.64
C HIS A 261 -20.01 11.53 1.80
N GLN A 262 -18.99 12.22 2.32
CA GLN A 262 -18.22 13.19 1.55
C GLN A 262 -17.31 12.51 0.49
N ALA A 263 -17.13 13.16 -0.66
CA ALA A 263 -16.23 12.72 -1.74
C ALA A 263 -14.76 13.06 -1.44
N GLY A 264 -14.24 12.52 -0.33
CA GLY A 264 -12.91 12.81 0.18
C GLY A 264 -12.92 13.58 1.50
N SER A 265 -11.74 13.91 2.01
CA SER A 265 -11.54 14.72 3.20
C SER A 265 -10.65 15.93 2.93
N ASP A 266 -10.64 16.88 3.85
CA ASP A 266 -9.67 17.99 3.88
C ASP A 266 -8.28 17.49 4.30
N PHE A 267 -7.62 16.76 3.40
CA PHE A 267 -6.31 16.15 3.62
C PHE A 267 -5.25 16.85 2.78
N ASN A 268 -4.18 17.28 3.46
CA ASN A 268 -2.94 17.74 2.86
C ASN A 268 -1.77 17.01 3.53
N ILE A 269 -0.93 16.34 2.74
CA ILE A 269 0.15 15.50 3.28
C ILE A 269 1.12 16.28 4.16
N LEU A 270 1.49 17.49 3.76
CA LEU A 270 2.48 18.29 4.45
C LEU A 270 1.96 18.67 5.84
N GLU A 271 0.70 19.08 5.94
CA GLU A 271 0.05 19.36 7.22
C GLU A 271 -0.10 18.09 8.08
N TRP A 272 -0.54 16.99 7.47
CA TRP A 272 -0.74 15.73 8.19
C TRP A 272 0.56 15.18 8.79
N LEU A 273 1.65 15.17 8.01
CA LEU A 273 2.96 14.73 8.47
C LEU A 273 3.59 15.70 9.48
N ALA A 274 3.12 16.94 9.57
CA ALA A 274 3.60 17.91 10.54
C ALA A 274 2.83 17.89 11.87
N LYS A 275 1.50 17.71 11.82
CA LYS A 275 0.59 17.93 12.95
C LYS A 275 -0.12 16.69 13.45
N GLU A 276 -0.48 15.78 12.55
CA GLU A 276 -1.37 14.66 12.89
C GLU A 276 -0.58 13.36 13.07
N VAL A 277 0.11 12.90 12.03
CA VAL A 277 0.71 11.57 12.00
C VAL A 277 2.24 11.61 12.09
N ARG A 278 2.84 12.67 12.64
CA ARG A 278 4.31 12.72 12.81
C ARG A 278 4.75 11.79 13.93
N HIS A 279 5.59 10.79 13.66
CA HIS A 279 6.09 9.85 14.68
C HIS A 279 7.52 9.36 14.39
N ASN A 280 8.42 10.29 14.04
CA ASN A 280 9.79 9.98 13.64
C ASN A 280 10.75 10.02 14.84
N TYR A 281 10.76 8.93 15.60
CA TYR A 281 11.62 8.73 16.78
C TYR A 281 12.85 7.86 16.51
N LEU A 282 12.97 7.39 15.26
CA LEU A 282 13.85 6.29 14.90
C LEU A 282 15.33 6.59 15.18
N TYR A 283 15.77 7.83 14.94
CA TYR A 283 17.17 8.27 15.10
C TYR A 283 17.44 9.04 16.41
N SER A 284 16.46 9.10 17.30
CA SER A 284 16.58 9.78 18.59
C SER A 284 16.47 8.81 19.77
N ASP A 285 16.50 7.50 19.51
CA ASP A 285 16.23 6.45 20.51
C ASP A 285 14.96 6.74 21.32
N GLY A 286 13.91 7.25 20.66
CA GLY A 286 12.65 7.60 21.33
C GLY A 286 12.59 9.01 21.93
N ALA A 287 13.68 9.79 21.92
CA ALA A 287 13.73 11.07 22.63
C ALA A 287 13.10 12.25 21.88
N GLU A 288 13.12 12.23 20.55
CA GLU A 288 12.71 13.38 19.73
C GLU A 288 11.88 12.93 18.52
N ASN A 289 10.72 13.58 18.32
CA ASN A 289 9.87 13.40 17.15
C ASN A 289 10.33 14.34 16.01
N ARG A 290 11.28 13.89 15.20
CA ARG A 290 11.99 14.74 14.24
C ARG A 290 11.12 15.11 13.03
N ALA A 291 11.27 16.33 12.53
CA ALA A 291 10.52 16.81 11.35
C ALA A 291 10.92 16.15 10.02
N ALA A 292 12.12 15.56 9.94
CA ALA A 292 12.61 14.87 8.76
C ALA A 292 13.55 13.71 9.14
N PRO A 293 13.78 12.74 8.23
CA PRO A 293 14.83 11.74 8.39
C PRO A 293 16.19 12.38 8.66
N ARG A 294 17.11 11.62 9.28
CA ARG A 294 18.38 12.18 9.76
C ARG A 294 19.21 12.87 8.69
N ASP A 295 19.22 12.27 7.51
CA ASP A 295 20.10 12.64 6.42
C ASP A 295 19.38 13.57 5.42
N MET A 296 18.26 14.19 5.84
CA MET A 296 17.45 15.09 5.03
C MET A 296 17.29 16.45 5.72
N ASP A 297 17.36 17.52 4.93
CA ASP A 297 16.97 18.85 5.40
C ASP A 297 15.44 18.94 5.52
N ALA A 298 14.95 19.46 6.64
CA ALA A 298 13.52 19.47 6.93
C ALA A 298 12.75 20.44 6.03
N VAL A 299 13.36 21.57 5.64
CA VAL A 299 12.72 22.54 4.74
C VAL A 299 12.66 21.98 3.33
N ALA A 300 13.79 21.47 2.82
CA ALA A 300 13.88 20.79 1.53
C ALA A 300 12.86 19.65 1.43
N ARG A 301 12.78 18.79 2.45
CA ARG A 301 11.80 17.70 2.51
C ARG A 301 10.37 18.21 2.43
N SER A 302 10.07 19.30 3.14
CA SER A 302 8.72 19.87 3.18
C SER A 302 8.30 20.46 1.82
N ARG A 303 9.23 21.01 1.04
CA ARG A 303 8.99 21.44 -0.35
C ARG A 303 8.65 20.27 -1.27
N VAL A 304 9.36 19.14 -1.13
CA VAL A 304 9.02 17.91 -1.87
C VAL A 304 7.61 17.44 -1.52
N LEU A 305 7.26 17.43 -0.23
CA LEU A 305 5.93 17.01 0.22
C LEU A 305 4.82 17.95 -0.28
N LEU A 306 5.07 19.26 -0.35
CA LEU A 306 4.14 20.23 -0.93
C LEU A 306 3.82 19.88 -2.38
N VAL A 307 4.85 19.81 -3.24
CA VAL A 307 4.66 19.56 -4.67
C VAL A 307 4.06 18.18 -4.92
N LEU A 308 4.66 17.14 -4.33
CA LEU A 308 4.25 15.77 -4.57
C LEU A 308 2.86 15.47 -4.02
N GLY A 309 2.49 16.10 -2.90
CA GLY A 309 1.15 16.04 -2.32
C GLY A 309 0.09 16.48 -3.32
N GLU A 310 0.24 17.68 -3.88
CA GLU A 310 -0.72 18.24 -4.85
C GLU A 310 -0.79 17.44 -6.15
N ILE A 311 0.35 16.96 -6.67
CA ILE A 311 0.36 16.14 -7.89
C ILE A 311 -0.40 14.82 -7.66
N ILE A 312 -0.15 14.13 -6.54
CA ILE A 312 -0.81 12.86 -6.23
C ILE A 312 -2.28 13.07 -5.88
N ASP A 313 -2.64 14.21 -5.29
CA ASP A 313 -4.04 14.53 -5.04
C ASP A 313 -4.84 14.58 -6.36
N VAL A 314 -4.30 15.30 -7.34
CA VAL A 314 -4.86 15.34 -8.70
C VAL A 314 -4.89 13.95 -9.34
N GLU A 315 -3.81 13.16 -9.21
CA GLU A 315 -3.77 11.77 -9.70
C GLU A 315 -4.94 10.95 -9.15
N TYR A 316 -5.14 10.98 -7.83
CA TYR A 316 -6.15 10.17 -7.16
C TYR A 316 -7.55 10.74 -7.31
N GLY A 317 -7.70 12.04 -7.48
CA GLY A 317 -8.94 12.67 -7.93
C GLY A 317 -9.37 12.15 -9.30
N LEU A 318 -8.45 12.10 -10.27
CA LEU A 318 -8.71 11.54 -11.60
C LEU A 318 -9.06 10.05 -11.55
N ARG A 319 -8.31 9.25 -10.76
CA ARG A 319 -8.59 7.82 -10.57
C ARG A 319 -9.95 7.58 -9.92
N GLY A 320 -10.33 8.39 -8.93
CA GLY A 320 -11.64 8.35 -8.30
C GLY A 320 -12.74 8.75 -9.29
N LEU A 321 -12.57 9.84 -10.04
CA LEU A 321 -13.57 10.32 -10.98
C LEU A 321 -13.80 9.31 -12.11
N ALA A 322 -12.77 8.53 -12.45
CA ALA A 322 -12.88 7.44 -13.42
C ALA A 322 -13.87 6.33 -13.01
N SER A 323 -14.28 6.26 -11.74
CA SER A 323 -15.35 5.35 -11.30
C SER A 323 -16.74 5.99 -11.29
N ALA A 324 -16.88 7.28 -11.58
CA ALA A 324 -18.17 7.95 -11.61
C ALA A 324 -18.98 7.53 -12.84
N THR A 325 -20.24 7.16 -12.62
CA THR A 325 -21.18 6.73 -13.68
C THR A 325 -22.32 7.71 -13.89
N THR A 326 -22.56 8.61 -12.94
CA THR A 326 -23.59 9.65 -13.04
C THR A 326 -23.09 10.98 -12.50
N ASP A 327 -23.73 12.07 -12.92
CA ASP A 327 -23.61 13.34 -12.21
C ASP A 327 -24.10 13.21 -10.76
N GLY A 328 -23.59 14.04 -9.87
CA GLY A 328 -24.00 14.07 -8.47
C GLY A 328 -22.83 14.33 -7.52
N PRO A 329 -23.08 14.27 -6.19
CA PRO A 329 -22.12 14.69 -5.16
C PRO A 329 -20.74 14.02 -5.28
N PHE A 330 -20.68 12.76 -5.72
CA PHE A 330 -19.44 12.04 -5.95
C PHE A 330 -18.59 12.67 -7.06
N ALA A 331 -19.17 12.80 -8.26
CA ALA A 331 -18.47 13.37 -9.41
C ALA A 331 -18.14 14.85 -9.17
N GLU A 332 -19.10 15.62 -8.65
CA GLU A 332 -18.93 17.05 -8.34
C GLU A 332 -17.81 17.28 -7.32
N GLY A 333 -17.78 16.50 -6.24
CA GLY A 333 -16.76 16.63 -5.20
C GLY A 333 -15.36 16.29 -5.70
N LEU A 334 -15.22 15.24 -6.52
CA LEU A 334 -13.93 14.89 -7.12
C LEU A 334 -13.48 15.88 -8.19
N MET A 335 -14.39 16.41 -9.00
CA MET A 335 -14.08 17.49 -9.95
C MET A 335 -13.63 18.77 -9.22
N ALA A 336 -14.31 19.14 -8.13
CA ALA A 336 -13.91 20.28 -7.30
C ALA A 336 -12.53 20.07 -6.68
N ARG A 337 -12.25 18.85 -6.20
CA ARG A 337 -10.94 18.46 -5.67
C ARG A 337 -9.83 18.56 -6.72
N ILE A 338 -10.06 18.05 -7.93
CA ILE A 338 -9.12 18.16 -9.05
C ILE A 338 -8.87 19.64 -9.39
N ALA A 339 -9.93 20.46 -9.44
CA ALA A 339 -9.81 21.89 -9.74
C ALA A 339 -8.97 22.63 -8.68
N ALA A 340 -9.16 22.35 -7.39
CA ALA A 340 -8.35 22.92 -6.31
C ALA A 340 -6.88 22.49 -6.42
N GLY A 341 -6.62 21.22 -6.73
CA GLY A 341 -5.26 20.73 -6.96
C GLY A 341 -4.61 21.39 -8.18
N VAL A 342 -5.35 21.61 -9.28
CA VAL A 342 -4.85 22.36 -10.44
C VAL A 342 -4.46 23.80 -10.06
N GLU A 343 -5.31 24.50 -9.30
CA GLU A 343 -5.01 25.86 -8.82
C GLU A 343 -3.74 25.88 -7.95
N ALA A 344 -3.59 24.91 -7.03
CA ALA A 344 -2.39 24.77 -6.20
C ALA A 344 -1.13 24.51 -7.04
N LEU A 345 -1.21 23.63 -8.05
CA LEU A 345 -0.10 23.33 -8.96
C LEU A 345 0.28 24.53 -9.84
N GLU A 346 -0.69 25.33 -10.27
CA GLU A 346 -0.42 26.60 -10.98
C GLU A 346 0.30 27.61 -10.08
N ALA A 347 -0.08 27.72 -8.80
CA ALA A 347 0.60 28.57 -7.84
C ALA A 347 2.04 28.11 -7.57
N ILE A 348 2.26 26.80 -7.39
CA ILE A 348 3.59 26.20 -7.26
C ILE A 348 4.43 26.48 -8.49
N ARG A 349 3.88 26.30 -9.68
CA ARG A 349 4.55 26.58 -10.96
C ARG A 349 4.96 28.04 -11.10
N ALA A 350 4.12 28.96 -10.64
CA ALA A 350 4.42 30.39 -10.67
C ALA A 350 5.52 30.77 -9.67
N ALA A 351 5.52 30.15 -8.49
CA ALA A 351 6.50 30.39 -7.43
C ALA A 351 7.87 29.77 -7.74
N GLU A 352 7.90 28.62 -8.42
CA GLU A 352 9.13 27.88 -8.70
C GLU A 352 9.24 27.50 -10.20
N PRO A 353 9.79 28.40 -11.04
CA PRO A 353 9.93 28.18 -12.48
C PRO A 353 10.75 26.94 -12.85
N ALA A 354 11.63 26.46 -11.96
CA ALA A 354 12.37 25.21 -12.18
C ALA A 354 11.44 24.00 -12.35
N MET A 355 10.21 24.06 -11.81
CA MET A 355 9.20 23.01 -11.92
C MET A 355 8.30 23.09 -13.15
N ALA A 356 8.47 24.11 -14.00
CA ALA A 356 7.57 24.35 -15.13
C ALA A 356 7.43 23.13 -16.04
N ALA A 357 8.51 22.42 -16.39
CA ALA A 357 8.43 21.26 -17.28
C ALA A 357 7.60 20.10 -16.70
N THR A 358 7.82 19.78 -15.42
CA THR A 358 7.07 18.74 -14.70
C THR A 358 5.60 19.12 -14.57
N LEU A 359 5.32 20.36 -14.16
CA LEU A 359 3.96 20.83 -13.90
C LEU A 359 3.18 21.09 -15.18
N ASP A 360 3.82 21.53 -16.27
CA ASP A 360 3.18 21.66 -17.58
C ASP A 360 2.69 20.29 -18.09
N THR A 361 3.44 19.22 -17.82
CA THR A 361 3.03 17.85 -18.17
C THR A 361 1.77 17.44 -17.39
N VAL A 362 1.74 17.70 -16.08
CA VAL A 362 0.60 17.39 -15.21
C VAL A 362 -0.63 18.21 -15.63
N LEU A 363 -0.49 19.52 -15.74
CA LEU A 363 -1.58 20.44 -16.09
C LEU A 363 -2.15 20.14 -17.48
N ALA A 364 -1.30 19.84 -18.46
CA ALA A 364 -1.75 19.46 -19.81
C ALA A 364 -2.52 18.14 -19.81
N ALA A 365 -2.12 17.16 -18.98
CA ALA A 365 -2.82 15.89 -18.86
C ALA A 365 -4.24 16.08 -18.31
N VAL A 366 -4.40 16.93 -17.28
CA VAL A 366 -5.71 17.27 -16.71
C VAL A 366 -6.55 18.06 -17.72
N ALA A 367 -6.00 19.10 -18.33
CA ALA A 367 -6.71 19.94 -19.29
C ALA A 367 -7.17 19.18 -20.55
N GLY A 368 -6.42 18.14 -20.94
CA GLY A 368 -6.79 17.26 -22.05
C GLY A 368 -7.82 16.18 -21.69
N ALA A 369 -8.09 15.97 -20.40
CA ALA A 369 -9.09 15.02 -19.95
C ALA A 369 -10.47 15.66 -19.90
N ASP A 370 -11.47 14.99 -20.44
CA ASP A 370 -12.87 15.39 -20.25
C ASP A 370 -13.33 14.94 -18.86
N LEU A 371 -13.36 15.92 -17.94
CA LEU A 371 -13.70 15.72 -16.53
C LEU A 371 -15.22 15.58 -16.37
N GLY A 372 -15.72 14.39 -16.67
CA GLY A 372 -17.13 14.04 -16.50
C GLY A 372 -17.32 12.55 -16.19
N PRO A 373 -18.50 12.18 -15.67
CA PRO A 373 -18.86 10.78 -15.46
C PRO A 373 -18.79 9.96 -16.76
N ASN A 374 -18.63 8.65 -16.63
CA ASN A 374 -18.53 7.70 -17.75
C ASN A 374 -17.32 7.90 -18.69
N ASN A 375 -16.29 8.64 -18.28
CA ASN A 375 -15.09 8.86 -19.08
C ASN A 375 -13.85 8.10 -18.57
N ARG A 376 -14.07 6.88 -18.04
CA ARG A 376 -13.03 6.07 -17.39
C ARG A 376 -11.71 5.95 -18.18
N PRO A 377 -11.70 5.64 -19.49
CA PRO A 377 -10.44 5.47 -20.22
C PRO A 377 -9.58 6.73 -20.28
N ALA A 378 -10.18 7.90 -20.54
CA ALA A 378 -9.44 9.16 -20.63
C ALA A 378 -8.94 9.62 -19.26
N LEU A 379 -9.77 9.50 -18.23
CA LEU A 379 -9.42 9.85 -16.85
C LEU A 379 -8.27 9.00 -16.32
N LEU A 380 -8.29 7.68 -16.58
CA LEU A 380 -7.17 6.81 -16.21
C LEU A 380 -5.91 7.11 -17.00
N ALA A 381 -6.00 7.42 -18.30
CA ALA A 381 -4.84 7.81 -19.10
C ALA A 381 -4.18 9.12 -18.59
N ALA A 382 -5.00 10.10 -18.21
CA ALA A 382 -4.52 11.32 -17.56
C ALA A 382 -3.86 10.99 -16.20
N ALA A 383 -4.52 10.18 -15.36
CA ALA A 383 -3.96 9.77 -14.07
C ALA A 383 -2.60 9.06 -14.21
N GLU A 384 -2.43 8.18 -15.20
CA GLU A 384 -1.14 7.52 -15.44
C GLU A 384 -0.04 8.51 -15.86
N THR A 385 -0.40 9.55 -16.61
CA THR A 385 0.54 10.62 -16.99
C THR A 385 0.95 11.43 -15.76
N VAL A 386 -0.02 11.83 -14.93
CA VAL A 386 0.22 12.55 -13.67
C VAL A 386 1.06 11.73 -12.70
N GLY A 387 0.71 10.45 -12.50
CA GLY A 387 1.45 9.55 -11.60
C GLY A 387 2.87 9.25 -12.09
N SER A 388 3.10 9.21 -13.40
CA SER A 388 4.45 9.08 -13.96
C SER A 388 5.31 10.33 -13.71
N ALA A 389 4.72 11.52 -13.82
CA ALA A 389 5.39 12.77 -13.45
C ALA A 389 5.69 12.83 -11.94
N ALA A 390 4.73 12.42 -11.10
CA ALA A 390 4.89 12.34 -9.65
C ALA A 390 6.05 11.42 -9.22
N ARG A 391 6.11 10.20 -9.78
CA ARG A 391 7.21 9.26 -9.54
C ARG A 391 8.55 9.84 -9.96
N SER A 392 8.62 10.36 -11.19
CA SER A 392 9.86 10.96 -11.72
C SER A 392 10.35 12.11 -10.83
N PHE A 393 9.45 13.01 -10.42
CA PHE A 393 9.76 14.09 -9.48
C PHE A 393 10.28 13.54 -8.14
N SER A 394 9.61 12.54 -7.57
CA SER A 394 9.99 11.96 -6.29
C SER A 394 11.35 11.27 -6.27
N GLU A 395 11.81 10.80 -7.44
CA GLU A 395 13.10 10.13 -7.62
C GLU A 395 14.24 11.13 -7.90
N SER A 396 13.94 12.28 -8.52
CA SER A 396 14.95 13.22 -8.97
C SER A 396 15.14 14.45 -8.07
N GLU A 397 14.17 14.80 -7.24
CA GLU A 397 14.16 16.05 -6.47
C GLU A 397 14.27 15.82 -4.96
N ASP A 398 15.25 16.48 -4.33
CA ASP A 398 15.44 16.50 -2.88
C ASP A 398 14.85 17.75 -2.19
N GLY A 399 14.40 18.72 -3.00
CA GLY A 399 13.80 19.99 -2.57
C GLY A 399 14.78 21.10 -2.18
N ALA A 400 16.10 20.85 -2.23
CA ALA A 400 17.09 21.86 -1.88
C ALA A 400 17.06 23.05 -2.86
N GLY A 401 16.81 22.77 -4.14
CA GLY A 401 16.71 23.77 -5.21
C GLY A 401 15.36 24.51 -5.30
N LEU A 402 14.33 24.09 -4.56
CA LEU A 402 12.95 24.57 -4.70
C LEU A 402 12.63 25.74 -3.76
N GLY A 403 13.57 26.67 -3.60
CA GLY A 403 13.48 27.78 -2.65
C GLY A 403 12.33 28.76 -2.90
N GLY A 404 11.83 28.84 -4.13
CA GLY A 404 10.68 29.69 -4.47
C GLY A 404 9.39 29.28 -3.75
N LEU A 405 9.32 28.03 -3.27
CA LEU A 405 8.14 27.47 -2.63
C LEU A 405 7.94 27.89 -1.17
N ASP A 406 8.93 28.52 -0.54
CA ASP A 406 8.87 28.86 0.88
C ASP A 406 7.66 29.74 1.24
N ALA A 407 7.21 30.60 0.32
CA ALA A 407 6.05 31.46 0.50
C ALA A 407 4.70 30.70 0.49
N LEU A 408 4.68 29.48 -0.04
CA LEU A 408 3.49 28.62 -0.10
C LEU A 408 3.40 27.63 1.08
N MET A 409 4.44 27.58 1.91
CA MET A 409 4.52 26.69 3.06
C MET A 409 3.57 27.14 4.19
N PRO A 410 2.86 26.23 4.88
CA PRO A 410 2.05 26.58 6.05
C PRO A 410 2.91 27.24 7.13
N GLY A 411 2.51 28.44 7.56
CA GLY A 411 3.26 29.23 8.55
C GLY A 411 4.41 30.06 7.97
N ALA A 412 4.47 30.27 6.65
CA ALA A 412 5.27 31.32 6.04
C ALA A 412 4.93 32.70 6.66
N PRO A 413 5.93 33.60 6.84
CA PRO A 413 5.74 34.89 7.49
C PRO A 413 4.79 35.84 6.74
#